data_AF-A0A6I6DQC8-F1
#
_entry.id   AF-A0A6I6DQC8-F1
#
_cell.length_a   1.000
_cell.length_b   1.000
_cell.length_c   1.000
_cell.angle_alpha   90.00
_cell.angle_beta   90.00
_cell.angle_gamma   90.00
#
_symmetry.space_group_name_H-M   'P 1'
#
loop_
_entity.id
_entity.type
_entity.pdbx_description
1 polymer ?
#
loop_
_entity_poly.entity_id
_entity_poly.type
_entity_poly.pdbx_seq_one_letter_code
_entity_poly.pdbx_strand_id
1 'polypeptide(L)' 'MTALLTLIIQDHFGLDIADVNREIFELSSWFCSWFIFQRHKPYGHKPFINEANFSIRIEG' A
#
# COMPACT_ATOMS: atom_id res chain seq x y z
N MET A 1 -8.96 30.83 -17.67
CA MET A 1 -9.74 29.58 -17.54
C MET A 1 -9.27 28.85 -16.30
N THR A 2 -10.18 28.26 -15.52
CA THR A 2 -9.81 27.47 -14.34
C THR A 2 -10.12 26.00 -14.54
N ALA A 3 -9.18 25.14 -14.15
CA ALA A 3 -9.31 23.69 -14.22
C ALA A 3 -9.09 23.06 -12.83
N LEU A 4 -9.82 21.99 -12.52
CA LEU A 4 -9.64 21.21 -11.30
C LEU A 4 -9.08 19.83 -11.65
N LEU A 5 -7.91 19.51 -11.13
CA LEU A 5 -7.29 18.20 -11.25
C LEU A 5 -7.47 17.45 -9.93
N THR A 6 -8.07 16.25 -9.99
CA THR A 6 -8.21 15.35 -8.83
C THR A 6 -7.42 14.07 -9.07
N LEU A 7 -6.56 13.72 -8.12
CA LEU A 7 -5.74 12.51 -8.13
C LEU A 7 -6.18 11.62 -6.96
N ILE A 8 -6.52 10.38 -7.26
CA ILE A 8 -6.87 9.35 -6.28
C ILE A 8 -5.77 8.30 -6.36
N ILE A 9 -5.01 8.15 -5.29
CA ILE A 9 -3.92 7.18 -5.19
C ILE A 9 -4.34 6.14 -4.17
N GLN A 10 -4.38 4.89 -4.59
CA GLN A 10 -4.52 3.76 -3.68
C GLN A 10 -3.20 3.00 -3.71
N ASP A 11 -2.55 2.92 -2.56
CA ASP A 11 -1.40 2.05 -2.41
C ASP A 11 -1.86 0.70 -1.91
N HIS A 12 -1.73 -0.30 -2.78
CA HIS A 12 -1.72 -1.68 -2.34
C HIS A 12 -0.27 -1.98 -2.01
N PHE A 13 0.08 -2.01 -0.72
CA PHE A 13 1.32 -2.61 -0.19
C PHE A 13 1.34 -4.13 -0.45
N GLY A 14 1.05 -4.54 -1.69
CA GLY A 14 1.09 -5.90 -2.18
C GLY A 14 2.50 -6.25 -2.53
N LEU A 15 3.37 -6.32 -1.53
CA LEU A 15 4.61 -7.06 -1.64
C LEU A 15 4.21 -8.49 -1.97
N ASP A 16 4.50 -8.96 -3.18
CA ASP A 16 4.30 -10.34 -3.58
C ASP A 16 5.46 -11.20 -3.06
N ILE A 17 5.33 -12.52 -3.16
CA ILE A 17 6.33 -13.48 -2.68
C ILE A 17 7.70 -13.16 -3.28
N ALA A 18 7.75 -12.70 -4.53
CA ALA A 18 8.98 -12.29 -5.20
C ALA A 18 9.64 -11.04 -4.60
N ASP A 19 8.86 -10.09 -4.06
CA ASP A 19 9.38 -8.86 -3.45
C ASP A 19 9.94 -9.12 -2.04
N VAL A 20 9.47 -10.19 -1.38
CA VAL A 20 9.89 -10.55 -0.03
C VAL A 20 11.06 -11.53 -0.04
N ASN A 21 11.10 -12.42 -1.03
CA ASN A 21 12.05 -13.53 -1.10
C ASN A 21 13.30 -13.11 -1.89
N ARG A 22 14.19 -12.35 -1.23
CA ARG A 22 15.57 -11.93 -1.62
C ARG A 22 16.01 -10.61 -0.99
N GLU A 23 15.10 -9.92 -0.31
CA GLU A 23 15.39 -8.62 0.29
C GLU A 23 15.59 -8.71 1.81
N ILE A 24 16.21 -7.68 2.38
CA ILE A 24 16.48 -7.51 3.83
C ILE A 24 15.21 -7.66 4.69
N PHE A 25 14.03 -7.59 4.07
CA PHE A 25 12.73 -7.79 4.69
C PHE A 25 12.56 -9.16 5.34
N GLU A 26 13.10 -10.23 4.75
CA GLU A 26 12.99 -11.58 5.34
C GLU A 26 13.78 -11.75 6.64
N LEU A 27 14.78 -10.87 6.86
CA LEU A 27 15.59 -10.84 8.08
C LEU A 27 14.90 -10.11 9.24
N SER A 28 13.84 -9.35 8.96
CA SER A 28 13.07 -8.62 9.97
C SER A 28 11.92 -9.49 10.49
N SER A 29 12.10 -10.06 11.68
CA SER A 29 11.10 -10.92 12.34
C SER A 29 9.76 -10.21 12.56
N TRP A 30 9.79 -8.91 12.83
CA TRP A 30 8.60 -8.06 12.92
C TRP A 30 7.86 -7.98 11.59
N PHE A 31 8.58 -7.72 10.49
CA PHE A 31 8.01 -7.63 9.14
C PHE A 31 7.40 -8.97 8.72
N CYS A 32 8.12 -10.08 8.90
CA CYS A 32 7.63 -11.42 8.58
C CYS A 32 6.35 -11.77 9.37
N SER A 33 6.31 -11.42 10.66
CA SER A 33 5.12 -11.66 11.50
C SER A 33 3.92 -10.86 10.97
N TRP A 34 4.10 -9.56 10.71
CA TRP A 34 3.08 -8.71 10.12
C TRP A 34 2.60 -9.22 8.77
N PHE A 35 3.52 -9.62 7.87
CA PHE A 35 3.22 -10.12 6.54
C PHE A 35 2.38 -11.41 6.56
N ILE A 36 2.69 -12.33 7.47
CA ILE A 36 1.92 -13.57 7.67
C ILE A 36 0.51 -13.23 8.17
N PHE A 37 0.37 -12.31 9.13
CA PHE A 37 -0.94 -11.89 9.65
C PHE A 37 -1.86 -11.28 8.57
N GLN A 38 -1.31 -10.50 7.63
CA GLN A 38 -2.08 -9.93 6.52
C GLN A 38 -2.66 -11.00 5.57
N ARG A 39 -1.93 -12.11 5.35
CA ARG A 39 -2.32 -13.17 4.39
C ARG A 39 -3.04 -14.36 5.02
N HIS A 40 -3.08 -14.42 6.36
CA HIS A 40 -3.71 -15.52 7.07
C HIS A 40 -5.25 -15.48 6.89
N LYS A 41 -5.78 -16.38 6.06
CA LYS A 41 -7.21 -16.43 5.66
C LYS A 41 -8.21 -16.32 6.83
N PRO A 42 -8.04 -17.06 7.95
CA PRO A 42 -8.88 -16.91 9.14
C PRO A 42 -8.86 -15.54 9.84
N TYR A 43 -7.73 -14.83 9.80
CA TYR A 43 -7.60 -13.52 10.48
C TYR A 43 -7.95 -12.37 9.56
N GLY A 44 -8.02 -12.60 8.24
CA GLY A 44 -8.70 -11.74 7.27
C GLY A 44 -8.36 -10.25 7.39
N HIS A 45 -7.17 -9.91 7.91
CA HIS A 45 -6.78 -8.54 8.09
C HIS A 45 -6.64 -7.97 6.69
N LYS A 46 -7.59 -7.12 6.32
CA LYS A 46 -7.55 -6.43 5.04
C LYS A 46 -6.22 -5.67 4.99
N PRO A 47 -5.48 -5.75 3.87
CA PRO A 47 -4.30 -4.93 3.70
C PRO A 47 -4.68 -3.49 4.04
N PHE A 48 -3.79 -2.79 4.76
CA PHE A 48 -3.96 -1.37 5.01
C PHE A 48 -3.95 -0.67 3.64
N ILE A 49 -5.14 -0.47 3.06
CA ILE A 49 -5.31 0.33 1.86
C ILE A 49 -5.12 1.76 2.33
N ASN A 50 -4.00 2.35 1.94
CA ASN A 50 -3.79 3.78 2.15
C ASN A 50 -4.33 4.50 0.92
N GLU A 51 -5.48 5.16 1.08
CA GLU A 51 -6.05 6.01 0.05
C GLU A 51 -5.62 7.45 0.29
N ALA A 52 -5.01 8.06 -0.71
CA ALA A 52 -4.60 9.46 -0.71
C ALA A 52 -5.29 10.21 -1.84
N ASN A 53 -6.05 11.24 -1.49
CA ASN A 53 -6.82 12.05 -2.43
C ASN A 53 -6.22 13.46 -2.49
N PHE A 54 -5.82 13.90 -3.68
CA PHE A 54 -5.27 15.24 -3.91
C PHE A 54 -6.15 15.99 -4.90
N SER A 55 -6.36 17.29 -4.66
CA SER A 55 -7.05 18.16 -5.61
C SER A 55 -6.28 19.45 -5.77
N ILE A 56 -5.94 19.80 -7.01
CA ILE A 56 -5.20 21.00 -7.38
C ILE A 56 -6.07 21.82 -8.33
N ARG A 57 -6.23 23.10 -7.99
CA ARG A 57 -6.87 24.09 -8.85
C ARG A 57 -5.79 24.79 -9.67
N ILE A 58 -5.93 24.76 -10.98
CA ILE A 58 -5.03 25.40 -11.94
C ILE A 58 -5.76 26.61 -12.51
N GLU A 59 -5.16 27.79 -12.38
CA GLU A 59 -5.69 29.04 -12.91
C GLU A 59 -4.74 29.59 -13.99
N GLY A 60 -5.30 30.10 -15.08
CA GLY A 60 -4.57 30.72 -16.19
C GLY A 60 -5.41 31.75 -16.92
#